data_AF-A0A932XFQ3-F1
#
_entry.id   AF-A0A932XFQ3-F1
#
_cell.length_a   1.000
_cell.length_b   1.000
_cell.length_c   1.000
_cell.angle_alpha   90.00
_cell.angle_beta   90.00
_cell.angle_gamma   90.00
#
_symmetry.space_group_name_H-M   'P 1'
#
loop_
_entity.id
_entity.type
_entity.pdbx_description
1 polymer ?
#
loop_
_entity_poly.entity_id
_entity_poly.type
_entity_poly.pdbx_seq_one_letter_code
_entity_poly.pdbx_strand_id
1 'polypeptide(L)'
;MSLATTVRRLGRDLGDLPDTDARLIRRNERIAWSAAFGFIVLYALAESLIELLVPRQQQPLVRIVTVAVVTILATLAVLQLTLARSVVLAREQARQRAVLEDAARLHGVLLSARTMPHHLNNQLTLAVGYGELVADDPRLPDDLHELANLALAGAEGAAATLARLRQVTQVREITAFGETTILDLGEPEQ
;
A
#
# COMPACT_ATOMS: atom_id res chain seq x y z
N MET A 1 25.50 29.86 8.79
CA MET A 1 24.70 28.93 7.95
C MET A 1 23.47 29.69 7.51
N SER A 2 23.43 30.14 6.24
CA SER A 2 22.60 31.28 5.81
C SER A 2 21.24 30.84 5.26
N LEU A 3 20.17 31.51 5.67
CA LEU A 3 18.78 31.31 5.19
C LEU A 3 18.65 31.32 3.65
N ALA A 4 19.58 31.96 2.94
CA ALA A 4 19.62 32.02 1.48
C ALA A 4 19.85 30.65 0.82
N THR A 5 20.59 29.73 1.47
CA THR A 5 20.82 28.38 0.91
C THR A 5 19.62 27.45 1.10
N THR A 6 18.80 27.68 2.13
CA THR A 6 17.62 26.86 2.42
C THR A 6 16.47 27.20 1.46
N VAL A 7 16.26 28.49 1.16
CA VAL A 7 15.23 28.93 0.20
C VAL A 7 15.56 28.46 -1.23
N ARG A 8 16.84 28.45 -1.62
CA ARG A 8 17.27 28.02 -2.95
C ARG A 8 17.18 26.49 -3.15
N ARG A 9 17.20 25.70 -2.07
CA ARG A 9 16.95 24.24 -2.12
C ARG A 9 15.45 23.95 -2.26
N LEU A 10 14.61 24.64 -1.49
CA LEU A 10 13.15 24.47 -1.54
C LEU A 10 12.58 24.83 -2.93
N GLY A 11 13.13 25.86 -3.59
CA GLY A 11 12.73 26.21 -4.96
C GLY A 11 13.19 25.23 -6.04
N ARG A 12 14.17 24.36 -5.76
CA ARG A 12 14.66 23.36 -6.71
C ARG A 12 13.88 22.04 -6.62
N ASP A 13 13.48 21.64 -5.41
CA ASP A 13 12.62 20.47 -5.19
C ASP A 13 11.18 20.68 -5.69
N LEU A 14 10.71 21.94 -5.78
CA LEU A 14 9.45 22.26 -6.45
C LEU A 14 9.51 22.17 -7.99
N GLY A 15 10.70 22.13 -8.58
CA GLY A 15 10.90 22.04 -10.03
C GLY A 15 10.83 20.62 -10.60
N ASP A 16 10.92 19.60 -9.75
CA ASP A 16 11.03 18.18 -10.14
C ASP A 16 9.76 17.38 -9.82
N LEU A 17 8.65 18.07 -9.53
CA LEU A 17 7.36 17.45 -9.31
C LEU A 17 6.78 16.94 -10.64
N PRO A 18 6.36 15.67 -10.74
CA PRO A 18 5.77 15.12 -11.96
C PRO A 18 4.58 15.97 -12.42
N ASP A 19 4.41 16.15 -13.74
CA ASP A 19 3.43 17.07 -14.37
C ASP A 19 1.97 16.92 -13.87
N THR A 20 1.65 15.80 -13.25
CA THR A 20 0.38 15.54 -12.54
C THR A 20 0.22 16.39 -11.27
N ASP A 21 1.27 16.59 -10.47
CA ASP A 21 1.22 17.34 -9.22
C ASP A 21 1.12 18.85 -9.47
N ALA A 22 1.86 19.35 -10.47
CA ALA A 22 1.78 20.75 -10.90
C ALA A 22 0.40 21.14 -11.46
N ARG A 23 -0.36 20.18 -12.03
CA ARG A 23 -1.74 20.39 -12.48
C ARG A 23 -2.73 20.38 -11.32
N LEU A 24 -2.53 19.52 -10.32
CA LEU A 24 -3.36 19.47 -9.11
C LEU A 24 -3.18 20.74 -8.26
N ILE A 25 -1.96 21.26 -8.15
CA ILE A 25 -1.67 22.52 -7.45
C ILE A 25 -2.39 23.70 -8.14
N ARG A 26 -2.24 23.85 -9.46
CA ARG A 26 -2.90 24.93 -10.21
C ARG A 26 -4.42 24.86 -10.18
N ARG A 27 -5.01 23.65 -10.20
CA ARG A 27 -6.46 23.47 -10.09
C ARG A 27 -6.98 23.82 -8.69
N ASN A 28 -6.24 23.44 -7.66
CA ASN A 28 -6.58 23.77 -6.28
C ASN A 28 -6.45 25.27 -5.98
N GLU A 29 -5.48 25.93 -6.60
CA GLU A 29 -5.28 27.37 -6.50
C GLU A 29 -6.48 28.14 -7.08
N ARG A 30 -6.98 27.76 -8.25
CA ARG A 30 -8.16 28.40 -8.87
C ARG A 30 -9.42 28.28 -8.01
N ILE A 31 -9.63 27.12 -7.38
CA ILE A 31 -10.78 26.91 -6.49
C ILE A 31 -10.66 27.80 -5.25
N ALA A 32 -9.46 27.90 -4.66
CA ALA A 32 -9.21 28.76 -3.51
C ALA A 32 -9.46 30.25 -3.86
N TRP A 33 -8.97 30.71 -5.00
CA TRP A 33 -9.21 32.08 -5.48
C TRP A 33 -10.70 32.34 -5.76
N SER A 34 -11.42 31.37 -6.34
CA SER A 34 -12.86 31.52 -6.59
C SER A 34 -13.67 31.60 -5.29
N ALA A 35 -13.30 30.83 -4.26
CA ALA A 35 -13.94 30.88 -2.95
C ALA A 35 -13.64 32.21 -2.23
N ALA A 36 -12.39 32.67 -2.27
CA ALA A 36 -12.00 33.96 -1.71
C ALA A 36 -12.73 35.11 -2.40
N PHE A 37 -12.82 35.08 -3.73
CA PHE A 37 -13.53 36.09 -4.51
C PHE A 37 -15.04 36.09 -4.21
N GLY A 38 -15.67 34.90 -4.19
CA GLY A 38 -17.09 34.77 -3.85
C GLY A 38 -17.40 35.31 -2.45
N PHE A 39 -16.48 35.12 -1.51
CA PHE A 39 -16.61 35.63 -0.15
C PHE A 39 -16.49 37.16 -0.07
N ILE A 40 -15.54 37.76 -0.81
CA ILE A 40 -15.39 39.23 -0.92
C ILE A 40 -16.66 39.85 -1.51
N VAL A 41 -17.20 39.26 -2.57
CA VAL A 41 -18.45 39.74 -3.21
C VAL A 41 -19.63 39.63 -2.25
N LEU A 42 -19.76 38.51 -1.53
CA LEU A 42 -20.82 38.31 -0.55
C LEU A 42 -20.75 39.33 0.59
N TYR A 43 -19.54 39.63 1.08
CA TYR A 43 -19.31 40.62 2.11
C TYR A 43 -19.72 42.04 1.64
N ALA A 44 -19.27 42.45 0.45
CA ALA A 44 -19.60 43.77 -0.11
C ALA A 44 -21.11 43.94 -0.32
N LEU A 45 -21.80 42.86 -0.73
CA LEU A 45 -23.25 42.86 -0.93
C LEU A 45 -24.00 42.94 0.39
N ALA A 46 -23.53 42.23 1.43
CA ALA A 46 -24.08 42.34 2.78
C ALA A 46 -23.90 43.75 3.35
N GLU A 47 -22.72 44.36 3.17
CA GLU A 47 -22.44 45.72 3.63
C GLU A 47 -23.34 46.76 2.92
N SER A 48 -23.52 46.62 1.61
CA SER A 48 -24.43 47.48 0.82
C SER A 48 -25.89 47.35 1.26
N LEU A 49 -26.33 46.16 1.67
CA LEU A 49 -27.70 45.91 2.13
C LEU A 49 -27.95 46.53 3.52
N ILE A 50 -26.97 46.46 4.42
CA ILE A 50 -27.05 47.04 5.76
C ILE A 50 -27.18 48.56 5.68
N GLU A 51 -26.41 49.18 4.78
CA GLU A 51 -26.46 50.63 4.57
C GLU A 51 -27.81 51.11 4.02
N LEU A 52 -28.50 50.25 3.26
CA LEU A 52 -29.82 50.53 2.69
C LEU A 52 -30.97 50.31 3.68
N LEU A 53 -30.89 49.31 4.56
CA LEU A 53 -31.99 48.90 5.44
C LEU A 53 -31.89 49.41 6.89
N VAL A 54 -30.70 49.80 7.38
CA VAL A 54 -30.49 50.08 8.82
C VAL A 54 -30.41 51.59 9.10
N PRO A 55 -31.22 52.12 10.03
CA PRO A 55 -31.16 53.52 10.44
C PRO A 55 -29.76 53.92 10.95
N ARG A 56 -29.29 55.12 10.57
CA ARG A 56 -27.93 55.65 10.90
C ARG A 56 -27.51 55.49 12.36
N GLN A 57 -28.45 55.54 13.30
CA GLN A 57 -28.18 55.44 14.74
C GLN A 57 -27.75 54.02 15.19
N GLN A 58 -28.09 52.96 14.45
CA GLN A 58 -27.76 51.56 14.78
C GLN A 58 -26.65 50.94 13.91
N GLN A 59 -26.07 51.71 12.98
CA GLN A 59 -25.07 51.23 12.02
C GLN A 59 -23.80 50.59 12.62
N PRO A 60 -23.19 51.05 13.73
CA PRO A 60 -21.89 50.50 14.15
C PRO A 60 -22.02 49.09 14.75
N LEU A 61 -23.08 48.80 15.50
CA LEU A 61 -23.29 47.48 16.11
C LEU A 61 -23.59 46.41 15.06
N VAL A 62 -24.48 46.71 14.11
CA VAL A 62 -24.85 45.75 13.04
C VAL A 62 -23.65 45.45 12.13
N ARG A 63 -22.82 46.46 11.85
CA ARG A 63 -21.62 46.29 11.02
C ARG A 63 -20.56 45.41 11.70
N ILE A 64 -20.34 45.57 13.01
CA ILE A 64 -19.40 44.70 13.75
C ILE A 64 -19.89 43.25 13.76
N VAL A 65 -21.19 43.03 14.03
CA VAL A 65 -21.76 41.67 14.08
C VAL A 65 -21.68 40.97 12.72
N THR A 66 -21.96 41.69 11.64
CA THR A 66 -21.92 41.11 10.29
C THR A 66 -20.50 40.78 9.83
N VAL A 67 -19.52 41.64 10.09
CA VAL A 67 -18.10 41.34 9.86
C VAL A 67 -17.68 40.08 10.63
N ALA A 68 -18.06 39.97 11.90
CA ALA A 68 -17.72 38.81 12.74
C ALA A 68 -18.35 37.51 12.20
N VAL A 69 -19.65 37.53 11.88
CA VAL A 69 -20.36 36.35 11.34
C VAL A 69 -19.76 35.91 10.02
N VAL A 70 -19.52 36.85 9.10
CA VAL A 70 -18.94 36.55 7.79
C VAL A 70 -17.56 35.92 7.97
N THR A 71 -16.68 36.52 8.79
CA THR A 71 -15.34 35.98 9.08
C THR A 71 -15.38 34.57 9.67
N ILE A 72 -16.29 34.31 10.61
CA ILE A 72 -16.47 32.97 11.19
C ILE A 72 -16.93 31.97 10.13
N LEU A 73 -17.88 32.33 9.26
CA LEU A 73 -18.33 31.44 8.19
C LEU A 73 -17.23 31.14 7.16
N ALA A 74 -16.40 32.13 6.80
CA ALA A 74 -15.23 31.91 5.93
C ALA A 74 -14.27 30.89 6.54
N THR A 75 -13.88 31.11 7.80
CA THR A 75 -12.91 30.24 8.48
C THR A 75 -13.42 28.82 8.60
N LEU A 76 -14.70 28.63 8.93
CA LEU A 76 -15.33 27.31 8.97
C LEU A 76 -15.39 26.65 7.59
N ALA A 77 -15.73 27.39 6.54
CA ALA A 77 -15.78 26.86 5.17
C ALA A 77 -14.39 26.41 4.68
N VAL A 78 -13.36 27.21 4.93
CA VAL A 78 -11.97 26.86 4.59
C VAL A 78 -11.51 25.63 5.37
N LEU A 79 -11.86 25.53 6.66
CA LEU A 79 -11.52 24.38 7.49
C LEU A 79 -12.21 23.10 6.99
N GLN A 80 -13.51 23.15 6.67
CA GLN A 80 -14.26 22.03 6.11
C GLN A 80 -13.66 21.55 4.79
N LEU A 81 -13.30 22.49 3.90
CA LEU A 81 -12.73 22.16 2.60
C LEU A 81 -11.35 21.50 2.71
N THR A 82 -10.51 21.96 3.63
CA THR A 82 -9.18 21.37 3.85
C THR A 82 -9.27 19.97 4.47
N LEU A 83 -10.15 19.77 5.45
CA LEU A 83 -10.41 18.46 6.06
C LEU A 83 -11.02 17.46 5.08
N ALA A 84 -11.99 17.87 4.26
CA ALA A 84 -12.57 16.99 3.25
C ALA A 84 -11.51 16.52 2.24
N ARG A 85 -10.58 17.41 1.85
CA ARG A 85 -9.47 17.06 0.94
C ARG A 85 -8.47 16.12 1.60
N SER A 86 -8.09 16.35 2.86
CA SER A 86 -7.12 15.49 3.54
C SER A 86 -7.62 14.06 3.70
N VAL A 87 -8.92 13.87 3.97
CA VAL A 87 -9.54 12.54 4.06
C VAL A 87 -9.52 11.81 2.71
N VAL A 88 -9.81 12.50 1.61
CA VAL A 88 -9.77 11.89 0.27
C VAL A 88 -8.35 11.45 -0.09
N LEU A 89 -7.34 12.30 0.16
CA LEU A 89 -5.95 11.96 -0.11
C LEU A 89 -5.47 10.79 0.78
N ALA A 90 -5.84 10.78 2.05
CA ALA A 90 -5.51 9.70 2.97
C ALA A 90 -6.13 8.36 2.53
N ARG A 91 -7.38 8.38 2.03
CA ARG A 91 -8.04 7.17 1.50
C ARG A 91 -7.33 6.64 0.25
N GLU A 92 -6.92 7.54 -0.63
CA GLU A 92 -6.22 7.13 -1.86
C GLU A 92 -4.85 6.52 -1.54
N GLN A 93 -4.10 7.12 -0.61
CA GLN A 93 -2.84 6.56 -0.12
C GLN A 93 -3.02 5.21 0.58
N ALA A 94 -4.07 5.06 1.38
CA ALA A 94 -4.37 3.78 2.03
C ALA A 94 -4.67 2.66 1.02
N ARG A 95 -5.41 2.99 -0.06
CA ARG A 95 -5.67 2.05 -1.16
C ARG A 95 -4.39 1.62 -1.86
N GLN A 96 -3.50 2.58 -2.18
CA GLN A 96 -2.22 2.26 -2.82
C GLN A 96 -1.33 1.39 -1.93
N ARG A 97 -1.28 1.67 -0.63
CA ARG A 97 -0.52 0.85 0.33
C ARG A 97 -1.06 -0.57 0.43
N ALA A 98 -2.38 -0.74 0.49
CA ALA A 98 -2.99 -2.07 0.54
C ALA A 98 -2.61 -2.92 -0.68
N VAL A 99 -2.61 -2.33 -1.88
CA VAL A 99 -2.19 -3.03 -3.11
C VAL A 99 -0.72 -3.45 -3.06
N LEU A 100 0.16 -2.56 -2.57
CA LEU A 100 1.59 -2.87 -2.44
C LEU A 100 1.86 -3.93 -1.37
N GLU A 101 1.14 -3.88 -0.25
CA GLU A 101 1.24 -4.87 0.84
C GLU A 101 0.78 -6.25 0.38
N ASP A 102 -0.33 -6.35 -0.36
CA ASP A 102 -0.80 -7.62 -0.90
C ASP A 102 0.18 -8.20 -1.93
N ALA A 103 0.73 -7.35 -2.81
CA ALA A 103 1.76 -7.77 -3.76
C ALA A 103 3.03 -8.24 -3.04
N ALA A 104 3.49 -7.52 -2.01
CA ALA A 104 4.65 -7.91 -1.22
C ALA A 104 4.42 -9.20 -0.43
N ARG A 105 3.22 -9.40 0.13
CA ARG A 105 2.85 -10.65 0.84
C ARG A 105 2.86 -11.84 -0.10
N LEU A 106 2.26 -11.69 -1.28
CA LEU A 106 2.27 -12.74 -2.31
C LEU A 106 3.69 -13.04 -2.78
N HIS A 107 4.49 -12.00 -3.03
CA HIS A 107 5.88 -12.16 -3.43
C HIS A 107 6.72 -12.86 -2.35
N GLY A 108 6.51 -12.52 -1.07
CA GLY A 108 7.16 -13.17 0.06
C GLY A 108 6.78 -14.66 0.17
N VAL A 109 5.49 -15.00 0.05
CA VAL A 109 5.01 -16.39 0.07
C VAL A 109 5.59 -17.18 -1.12
N LEU A 110 5.57 -16.61 -2.33
CA LEU A 110 6.14 -17.25 -3.52
C LEU A 110 7.66 -17.45 -3.40
N LEU A 111 8.37 -16.46 -2.85
CA LEU A 111 9.81 -16.56 -2.63
C LEU A 111 10.14 -17.65 -1.61
N SER A 112 9.39 -17.73 -0.50
CA SER A 112 9.54 -18.82 0.48
C SER A 112 9.21 -20.19 -0.13
N ALA A 113 8.15 -20.28 -0.93
CA ALA A 113 7.78 -21.52 -1.63
C ALA A 113 8.84 -21.95 -2.65
N ARG A 114 9.58 -21.01 -3.25
CA ARG A 114 10.68 -21.29 -4.18
C ARG A 114 11.96 -21.74 -3.49
N THR A 115 12.26 -21.23 -2.31
CA THR A 115 13.52 -21.52 -1.59
C THR A 115 13.44 -22.77 -0.71
N MET A 116 12.28 -23.05 -0.10
CA MET A 116 12.07 -24.23 0.75
C MET A 116 12.46 -25.57 0.10
N PRO A 117 12.10 -25.85 -1.17
CA PRO A 117 12.42 -27.14 -1.79
C PRO A 117 13.92 -27.44 -1.85
N HIS A 118 14.76 -26.43 -2.09
CA HIS A 118 16.21 -26.62 -2.13
C HIS A 118 16.78 -26.96 -0.76
N HIS A 119 16.34 -26.25 0.29
CA HIS A 119 16.80 -26.52 1.64
C HIS A 119 16.32 -27.88 2.15
N LEU A 120 15.05 -28.22 1.93
CA LEU A 120 14.49 -29.50 2.34
C LEU A 120 15.11 -30.67 1.56
N ASN A 121 15.35 -30.51 0.25
CA ASN A 121 15.98 -31.56 -0.54
C ASN A 121 17.40 -31.83 -0.04
N ASN A 122 18.18 -30.79 0.24
CA ASN A 122 19.53 -30.94 0.78
C ASN A 122 19.55 -31.69 2.12
N GLN A 123 18.62 -31.37 3.03
CA GLN A 123 18.50 -32.05 4.31
C GLN A 123 18.05 -33.51 4.16
N LEU A 124 17.09 -33.78 3.27
CA LEU A 124 16.60 -35.13 3.00
C LEU A 124 17.65 -36.00 2.32
N THR A 125 18.47 -35.46 1.42
CA THR A 125 19.60 -36.19 0.83
C THR A 125 20.57 -36.70 1.90
N LEU A 126 20.87 -35.89 2.91
CA LEU A 126 21.70 -36.32 4.03
C LEU A 126 21.01 -37.40 4.89
N ALA A 127 19.71 -37.24 5.16
CA ALA A 127 18.94 -38.21 5.94
C ALA A 127 18.88 -39.58 5.24
N VAL A 128 18.65 -39.61 3.93
CA VAL A 128 18.68 -40.83 3.13
C VAL A 128 20.08 -41.44 3.15
N GLY A 129 21.13 -40.67 2.82
CA GLY A 129 22.49 -41.21 2.76
C GLY A 129 23.01 -41.77 4.10
N TYR A 130 22.74 -41.10 5.22
CA TYR A 130 23.08 -41.66 6.53
C TYR A 130 22.17 -42.81 6.94
N GLY A 131 20.90 -42.79 6.54
CA GLY A 131 19.97 -43.90 6.75
C GLY A 131 20.44 -45.17 6.04
N GLU A 132 20.88 -45.07 4.79
CA GLU A 132 21.49 -46.17 4.02
C GLU A 132 22.71 -46.73 4.77
N LEU A 133 23.64 -45.87 5.20
CA LEU A 133 24.85 -46.31 5.90
C LEU A 133 24.56 -47.02 7.23
N VAL A 134 23.53 -46.59 7.96
CA VAL A 134 23.14 -47.23 9.24
C VAL A 134 22.36 -48.51 9.00
N ALA A 135 21.47 -48.53 8.01
CA ALA A 135 20.71 -49.70 7.62
C ALA A 135 21.60 -50.81 7.05
N ASP A 136 22.73 -50.48 6.41
CA ASP A 136 23.68 -51.46 5.88
C ASP A 136 24.77 -51.88 6.89
N ASP A 137 24.81 -51.34 8.12
CA ASP A 137 25.86 -51.71 9.10
C ASP A 137 25.57 -53.09 9.73
N PRO A 138 26.38 -54.13 9.46
CA PRO A 138 26.16 -55.48 9.98
C PRO A 138 26.39 -55.60 11.49
N ARG A 139 26.87 -54.55 12.17
CA ARG A 139 27.05 -54.53 13.62
C ARG A 139 25.78 -54.10 14.37
N LEU A 140 24.73 -53.70 13.64
CA LEU A 140 23.49 -53.24 14.23
C LEU A 140 22.63 -54.44 14.71
N PRO A 141 22.11 -54.43 15.95
CA PRO A 141 21.17 -55.46 16.42
C PRO A 141 19.92 -55.55 15.52
N ASP A 142 19.38 -56.76 15.34
CA ASP A 142 18.24 -57.02 14.45
C ASP A 142 17.04 -56.08 14.70
N ASP A 143 16.68 -55.85 15.97
CA ASP A 143 15.59 -54.94 16.37
C ASP A 143 15.82 -53.48 15.92
N LEU A 144 17.09 -53.04 15.91
CA LEU A 144 17.48 -51.71 15.46
C LEU A 144 17.64 -51.64 13.94
N HIS A 145 17.93 -52.77 13.30
CA HIS A 145 18.02 -52.90 11.85
C HIS A 145 16.66 -52.69 11.17
N GLU A 146 15.59 -53.23 11.76
CA GLU A 146 14.22 -52.98 11.30
C GLU A 146 13.84 -51.49 11.45
N LEU A 147 14.18 -50.88 12.58
CA LEU A 147 13.92 -49.45 12.82
C LEU A 147 14.73 -48.53 11.88
N ALA A 148 15.98 -48.88 11.58
CA ALA A 148 16.81 -48.14 10.62
C ALA A 148 16.23 -48.19 9.21
N ASN A 149 15.76 -49.37 8.78
CA ASN A 149 15.09 -49.55 7.49
C ASN A 149 13.78 -48.76 7.38
N LEU A 150 12.98 -48.74 8.45
CA LEU A 150 11.75 -47.92 8.50
C LEU A 150 12.05 -46.42 8.42
N ALA A 151 13.09 -45.95 9.11
CA ALA A 151 13.51 -44.56 9.06
C ALA A 151 14.03 -44.16 7.66
N LEU A 152 14.82 -45.02 7.02
CA LEU A 152 15.29 -44.83 5.66
C LEU A 152 14.13 -44.76 4.65
N ALA A 153 13.21 -45.73 4.70
CA ALA A 153 12.02 -45.74 3.83
C ALA A 153 11.17 -44.47 4.00
N GLY A 154 11.05 -43.96 5.24
CA GLY A 154 10.38 -42.69 5.52
C GLY A 154 11.09 -41.48 4.88
N ALA A 155 12.42 -41.42 4.99
CA ALA A 155 13.23 -40.36 4.40
C ALA A 155 13.17 -40.37 2.86
N GLU A 156 13.24 -41.55 2.24
CA GLU A 156 13.09 -41.73 0.79
C GLU A 156 11.70 -41.31 0.31
N GLY A 157 10.64 -41.71 1.03
CA GLY A 157 9.27 -41.32 0.73
C GLY A 157 9.05 -39.81 0.79
N ALA A 158 9.66 -39.15 1.77
CA ALA A 158 9.64 -37.69 1.89
C ALA A 158 10.41 -37.02 0.73
N ALA A 159 11.60 -37.52 0.38
CA ALA A 159 12.40 -37.01 -0.73
C ALA A 159 11.67 -37.15 -2.08
N ALA A 160 11.04 -38.30 -2.33
CA ALA A 160 10.24 -38.55 -3.53
C ALA A 160 9.03 -37.61 -3.62
N THR A 161 8.36 -37.34 -2.50
CA THR A 161 7.23 -36.41 -2.44
C THR A 161 7.67 -34.97 -2.74
N LEU A 162 8.81 -34.54 -2.20
CA LEU A 162 9.39 -33.22 -2.48
C LEU A 162 9.82 -33.07 -3.95
N ALA A 163 10.39 -34.12 -4.54
CA ALA A 163 10.78 -34.13 -5.95
C ALA A 163 9.58 -33.95 -6.89
N ARG A 164 8.44 -34.60 -6.59
CA ARG A 164 7.17 -34.40 -7.31
C ARG A 164 6.65 -32.96 -7.19
N LEU A 165 6.68 -32.40 -5.99
CA LEU A 165 6.28 -31.01 -5.71
C LEU A 165 7.11 -29.99 -6.51
N ARG A 166 8.41 -30.24 -6.64
CA ARG A 166 9.33 -29.39 -7.44
C ARG A 166 8.99 -29.43 -8.92
N GLN A 167 8.69 -30.59 -9.49
CA GLN A 167 8.32 -30.71 -10.91
C GLN A 167 7.05 -29.89 -11.23
N VAL A 168 6.01 -29.96 -10.40
CA VAL A 168 4.77 -29.18 -10.59
C VAL A 168 5.03 -27.67 -10.52
N THR A 169 5.88 -27.23 -9.57
CA THR A 169 6.21 -25.81 -9.41
C THR A 169 7.01 -25.25 -10.59
N GLN A 170 7.91 -26.05 -11.16
CA GLN A 170 8.76 -25.63 -12.28
C GLN A 170 7.99 -25.55 -13.62
N VAL A 171 6.97 -26.40 -13.83
CA VAL A 171 6.12 -26.37 -15.04
C VAL A 171 5.29 -25.08 -15.13
N ARG A 172 4.87 -24.52 -13.99
CA ARG A 172 4.14 -23.24 -13.92
C ARG A 172 4.99 -22.03 -14.33
N GLU A 173 6.31 -22.11 -14.22
CA GLU A 173 7.23 -21.01 -14.53
C GLU A 173 7.55 -20.90 -16.04
N ILE A 174 7.30 -21.96 -16.82
CA ILE A 174 7.68 -22.02 -18.25
C ILE A 174 6.58 -21.46 -19.18
N THR A 175 5.38 -21.14 -18.68
CA THR A 175 4.24 -20.65 -19.49
C THR A 175 3.65 -19.32 -19.00
N ALA A 176 4.47 -18.42 -18.48
CA ALA A 176 4.06 -17.04 -18.18
C ALA A 176 4.83 -16.00 -19.02
N PHE A 177 4.81 -16.18 -20.34
CA PHE A 177 4.97 -15.08 -21.29
C PHE A 177 3.59 -14.72 -21.83
N GLY A 178 3.01 -13.65 -21.30
CA GLY A 178 1.73 -13.11 -21.75
C GLY A 178 0.83 -12.77 -20.58
N GLU A 179 0.71 -11.46 -20.33
CA GLU A 179 -0.19 -10.78 -19.41
C GLU A 179 -1.55 -11.50 -19.28
N THR A 180 -1.79 -12.24 -18.20
CA THR A 180 -3.02 -12.29 -17.37
C THR A 180 -2.94 -13.52 -16.46
N THR A 181 -2.81 -13.30 -15.14
CA THR A 181 -2.96 -14.36 -14.15
C THR A 181 -4.45 -14.56 -13.87
N ILE A 182 -5.11 -15.49 -14.57
CA ILE A 182 -6.41 -16.03 -14.16
C ILE A 182 -6.15 -17.29 -13.35
N LEU A 183 -6.49 -17.26 -12.06
CA LEU A 183 -6.51 -18.43 -11.20
C LEU A 183 -7.85 -19.14 -11.44
N ASP A 184 -7.87 -20.08 -12.37
CA ASP A 184 -8.99 -21.01 -12.57
C ASP A 184 -8.85 -22.17 -11.57
N LEU A 185 -9.80 -22.25 -10.63
CA LEU A 185 -9.95 -23.39 -9.73
C LEU A 185 -10.91 -24.34 -10.45
N GLY A 186 -10.35 -25.29 -11.20
CA GLY A 186 -11.12 -26.25 -11.99
C GLY A 186 -12.24 -26.89 -11.17
N GLU A 187 -13.45 -26.89 -11.74
CA GLU A 187 -14.60 -27.57 -11.15
C GLU A 187 -14.36 -29.08 -11.06
N PRO A 188 -14.88 -29.74 -10.01
CA PRO A 188 -14.84 -31.19 -9.92
C PRO A 188 -15.84 -31.79 -10.91
N GLU A 189 -15.36 -32.42 -11.98
CA GLU A 189 -16.19 -33.33 -12.79
C GLU A 189 -16.60 -34.55 -11.96
N GLN A 190 -17.91 -34.84 -11.98
CA GLN A 190 -18.52 -36.09 -11.52
C GLN A 190 -18.47 -37.15 -12.61
#